data_AF-A0A7U3Y092-F1
#
_entry.id   AF-A0A7U3Y092-F1
#
_cell.length_a   1.000
_cell.length_b   1.000
_cell.length_c   1.000
_cell.angle_alpha   90.00
_cell.angle_beta   90.00
_cell.angle_gamma   90.00
#
_symmetry.space_group_name_H-M   'P 1'
#
loop_
_entity.id
_entity.type
_entity.pdbx_description
1 polymer ?
#
loop_
_entity_poly.entity_id
_entity_poly.type
_entity_poly.pdbx_seq_one_letter_code
_entity_poly.pdbx_strand_id
1 'polypeptide(L)'
;MSEEIISAIATIKGAQIQAYYTLIASCVGAVGIVVGIILSWYTALHLQKVSRLAETRKTVYLEFAEAYSKLIAGLQLIQIEKHKYQSELFSSFSNFSTCTDKVMFVCNTKTKKEVVCYLNNILPKIELIIFEIASYFDLSQSLEVLVKDHQESLESLDRFYLKLDELHIDNPEDERSKNIFKLIDFKLKQSERLIQPISEKEKELEEKHEEIAENIKKFTNELNEGVTEVIYLLRKEIGAKTDIHLDKKLSINYQSQLPKKEDELK
;
A
#
# COMPACT_ATOMS: atom_id res chain seq x y z
N MET A 1 82.63 33.58 45.71
CA MET A 1 82.92 32.48 44.75
C MET A 1 82.12 31.22 45.06
N SER A 2 81.95 30.77 46.31
CA SER A 2 81.12 29.58 46.62
C SER A 2 79.60 29.82 46.48
N GLU A 3 79.09 30.98 46.87
CA GLU A 3 77.64 31.28 46.83
C GLU A 3 77.10 31.41 45.40
N GLU A 4 77.84 32.00 44.47
CA GLU A 4 77.45 32.10 43.06
C GLU A 4 77.43 30.73 42.37
N ILE A 5 78.36 29.84 42.73
CA ILE A 5 78.38 28.45 42.22
C ILE A 5 77.19 27.67 42.79
N ILE A 6 76.85 27.85 44.07
CA ILE A 6 75.68 27.22 44.70
C ILE A 6 74.38 27.74 44.09
N SER A 7 74.29 29.05 43.82
CA SER A 7 73.14 29.68 43.16
C SER A 7 72.98 29.18 41.72
N ALA A 8 74.06 29.14 40.93
CA ALA A 8 74.04 28.62 39.57
C ALA A 8 73.63 27.14 39.51
N ILE A 9 74.12 26.31 40.45
CA ILE A 9 73.73 24.89 40.56
C ILE A 9 72.25 24.75 40.95
N ALA A 10 71.74 25.60 41.83
CA ALA A 10 70.32 25.60 42.21
C ALA A 10 69.43 26.01 41.03
N THR A 11 69.84 27.01 40.24
CA THR A 11 69.12 27.43 39.02
C THR A 11 69.13 26.35 37.93
N ILE A 12 70.27 25.67 37.71
CA ILE A 12 70.37 24.55 36.75
C ILE A 12 69.47 23.38 37.18
N LYS A 13 69.46 23.05 38.49
CA LYS A 13 68.56 22.01 39.02
C LYS A 13 67.09 22.41 38.90
N GLY A 14 66.75 23.67 39.17
CA GLY A 14 65.39 24.20 38.99
C GLY A 14 64.92 24.13 37.53
N ALA A 15 65.78 24.52 36.58
CA ALA A 15 65.51 24.44 35.15
C ALA A 15 65.37 22.98 34.66
N GLN A 16 66.15 22.04 35.20
CA GLN A 16 66.02 20.60 34.90
C GLN A 16 64.69 20.02 35.41
N ILE A 17 64.29 20.40 36.62
CA ILE A 17 63.00 19.97 37.20
C ILE A 17 61.84 20.52 36.36
N GLN A 18 61.89 21.81 35.99
CA GLN A 18 60.86 22.42 35.17
C GLN A 18 60.80 21.80 33.77
N ALA A 19 61.94 21.55 33.13
CA ALA A 19 62.00 20.87 31.83
C ALA A 19 61.43 19.44 31.90
N TYR A 20 61.71 18.70 32.98
CA TYR A 20 61.17 17.35 33.19
C TYR A 20 59.64 17.36 33.37
N TYR A 21 59.11 18.29 34.18
CA TYR A 21 57.66 18.45 34.33
C TYR A 21 56.98 18.90 33.03
N THR A 22 57.61 19.79 32.24
CA THR A 22 57.11 20.17 30.92
C THR A 22 57.11 18.99 29.93
N LEU A 23 58.12 18.12 29.99
CA LEU A 23 58.19 16.91 29.15
C LEU A 23 57.08 15.92 29.52
N ILE A 24 56.86 15.65 30.81
CA ILE A 24 55.74 14.82 31.28
C ILE A 24 54.40 15.43 30.88
N ALA A 25 54.20 16.74 31.12
CA ALA A 25 52.96 17.43 30.75
C ALA A 25 52.69 17.36 29.23
N SER A 26 53.74 17.47 28.41
CA SER A 26 53.64 17.35 26.95
C SER A 26 53.29 15.92 26.52
N CYS A 27 53.88 14.91 27.17
CA CYS A 27 53.52 13.50 26.93
C CYS A 27 52.07 13.20 27.32
N VAL A 28 51.62 13.67 28.48
CA VAL A 28 50.22 13.50 28.93
C VAL A 28 49.25 14.26 28.02
N GLY A 29 49.61 15.48 27.60
CA GLY A 29 48.85 16.27 26.64
C GLY A 29 48.73 15.59 25.28
N ALA A 30 49.83 15.04 24.75
CA ALA A 30 49.84 14.29 23.50
C ALA A 30 48.97 13.02 23.58
N VAL A 31 49.06 12.26 24.67
CA VAL A 31 48.19 11.09 24.91
C VAL A 31 46.72 11.53 24.99
N GLY A 32 46.42 12.63 25.66
CA GLY A 32 45.07 13.19 25.75
C GLY A 32 44.48 13.56 24.38
N ILE A 33 45.27 14.17 23.51
CA ILE A 33 44.85 14.50 22.13
C ILE A 33 44.57 13.21 21.33
N VAL A 34 45.48 12.23 21.38
CA VAL A 34 45.31 10.96 20.65
C VAL A 34 44.07 10.21 21.13
N VAL A 35 43.86 10.10 22.44
CA VAL A 35 42.65 9.48 23.02
C VAL A 35 41.39 10.27 22.63
N GLY A 36 41.45 11.60 22.67
CA GLY A 36 40.33 12.47 22.26
C GLY A 36 39.93 12.28 20.79
N ILE A 37 40.90 12.13 19.88
CA ILE A 37 40.65 11.87 18.46
C ILE A 37 40.03 10.49 18.27
N ILE A 38 40.55 9.45 18.93
CA ILE A 38 40.04 8.08 18.81
C ILE A 38 38.60 7.99 19.33
N LEU A 39 38.33 8.58 20.50
CA LEU A 39 36.98 8.63 21.07
C LEU A 39 36.03 9.40 20.15
N SER A 40 36.42 10.59 19.69
CA SER A 40 35.60 11.40 18.78
C SER A 40 35.29 10.66 17.48
N TRP A 41 36.27 9.99 16.88
CA TRP A 41 36.10 9.17 15.69
C TRP A 41 35.15 8.00 15.93
N TYR A 42 35.33 7.26 17.03
CA TYR A 42 34.49 6.13 17.38
C TYR A 42 33.04 6.57 17.62
N THR A 43 32.84 7.65 18.38
CA THR A 43 31.52 8.21 18.64
C THR A 43 30.88 8.75 17.36
N ALA A 44 31.63 9.43 16.49
CA ALA A 44 31.12 9.92 15.20
C ALA A 44 30.68 8.77 14.28
N LEU A 45 31.49 7.71 14.14
CA LEU A 45 31.12 6.53 13.35
C LEU A 45 29.90 5.82 13.93
N HIS A 46 29.83 5.68 15.25
CA HIS A 46 28.69 5.07 15.92
C HIS A 46 27.42 5.90 15.70
N LEU A 47 27.48 7.22 15.90
CA LEU A 47 26.37 8.14 15.65
C LEU A 47 25.93 8.11 14.19
N GLN A 48 26.87 8.08 13.23
CA GLN A 48 26.55 8.01 11.81
C GLN A 48 25.84 6.70 11.44
N LYS A 49 26.29 5.56 11.98
CA LYS A 49 25.63 4.26 11.79
C LYS A 49 24.22 4.25 12.38
N VAL A 50 24.06 4.74 13.61
CA VAL A 50 22.76 4.81 14.29
C VAL A 50 21.81 5.76 13.56
N SER A 51 22.28 6.92 13.13
CA SER A 51 21.48 7.90 12.37
C SER A 51 21.02 7.34 11.04
N ARG A 52 21.90 6.68 10.28
CA ARG A 52 21.53 6.02 9.01
C ARG A 52 20.51 4.91 9.21
N LEU A 53 20.69 4.08 10.25
CA LEU A 53 19.73 3.03 10.58
C LEU A 53 18.36 3.62 10.95
N ALA A 54 18.33 4.69 11.74
CA ALA A 54 17.11 5.39 12.11
C ALA A 54 16.41 6.01 10.90
N GLU A 55 17.18 6.57 9.96
CA GLU A 55 16.66 7.11 8.70
C GLU A 55 16.08 6.00 7.81
N THR A 56 16.78 4.87 7.64
CA THR A 56 16.26 3.71 6.92
C THR A 56 14.95 3.19 7.54
N ARG A 57 14.90 3.08 8.88
CA ARG A 57 13.69 2.67 9.61
C ARG A 57 12.54 3.63 9.36
N LYS A 58 12.78 4.93 9.45
CA LYS A 58 11.78 5.96 9.16
C LYS A 58 11.21 5.80 7.75
N THR A 59 12.07 5.66 6.75
CA THR A 59 11.63 5.47 5.35
C THR A 59 10.78 4.22 5.19
N VAL A 60 11.24 3.08 5.69
CA VAL A 60 10.50 1.81 5.59
C VAL A 60 9.16 1.87 6.31
N TYR A 61 9.07 2.51 7.48
CA TYR A 61 7.82 2.61 8.24
C TYR A 61 6.81 3.54 7.58
N LEU A 62 7.29 4.62 6.93
CA LEU A 62 6.44 5.50 6.14
C LEU A 62 5.95 4.80 4.87
N GLU A 63 6.81 4.07 4.16
CA GLU A 63 6.42 3.24 3.01
C GLU A 63 5.33 2.23 3.39
N PHE A 64 5.45 1.58 4.55
CA PHE A 64 4.41 0.67 5.06
C PHE A 64 3.08 1.38 5.34
N ALA A 65 3.12 2.54 6.00
CA ALA A 65 1.91 3.32 6.26
C ALA A 65 1.23 3.76 4.96
N GLU A 66 2.01 4.19 3.96
CA GLU A 66 1.51 4.54 2.63
C GLU A 66 0.91 3.33 1.91
N ALA A 67 1.58 2.18 1.93
CA ALA A 67 1.08 0.96 1.31
C ALA A 67 -0.24 0.50 1.94
N TYR A 68 -0.36 0.60 3.26
CA TYR A 68 -1.62 0.36 3.96
C TYR A 68 -2.73 1.33 3.53
N SER A 69 -2.45 2.63 3.46
CA SER A 69 -3.44 3.62 3.01
C SER A 69 -3.91 3.37 1.58
N LYS A 70 -2.98 3.00 0.67
CA LYS A 70 -3.31 2.62 -0.71
C LYS A 70 -4.18 1.37 -0.77
N LEU A 71 -3.90 0.38 0.06
CA LEU A 71 -4.73 -0.84 0.14
C LEU A 71 -6.16 -0.52 0.57
N ILE A 72 -6.33 0.28 1.62
CA ILE A 72 -7.67 0.71 2.08
C ILE A 72 -8.41 1.49 0.99
N ALA A 73 -7.73 2.43 0.32
CA ALA A 73 -8.33 3.19 -0.77
C ALA A 73 -8.77 2.27 -1.92
N GLY A 74 -7.94 1.29 -2.31
CA GLY A 74 -8.29 0.32 -3.34
C GLY A 74 -9.51 -0.52 -2.98
N LEU A 75 -9.61 -0.98 -1.73
CA LEU A 75 -10.76 -1.72 -1.22
C LEU A 75 -12.05 -0.90 -1.25
N GLN A 76 -11.96 0.40 -0.90
CA GLN A 76 -13.11 1.32 -0.97
C GLN A 76 -13.53 1.61 -2.41
N LEU A 77 -12.58 1.76 -3.34
CA LEU A 77 -12.88 2.06 -4.74
C LEU A 77 -13.65 0.93 -5.43
N ILE A 78 -13.37 -0.33 -5.10
CA ILE A 78 -14.10 -1.49 -5.64
C ILE A 78 -15.58 -1.49 -5.25
N GLN A 79 -15.91 -0.90 -4.10
CA GLN A 79 -17.31 -0.74 -3.68
C GLN A 79 -18.05 0.30 -4.51
N ILE A 80 -17.34 1.19 -5.22
CA ILE A 80 -17.91 2.32 -5.97
C ILE A 80 -17.85 2.06 -7.49
N GLU A 81 -16.70 1.65 -8.01
CA GLU A 81 -16.46 1.45 -9.45
C GLU A 81 -16.09 -0.01 -9.72
N LYS A 82 -17.04 -0.73 -10.32
CA LYS A 82 -17.09 -2.19 -10.37
C LYS A 82 -16.04 -2.88 -11.26
N HIS A 83 -15.41 -2.19 -12.23
CA HIS A 83 -14.62 -2.86 -13.29
C HIS A 83 -13.20 -2.35 -13.52
N LYS A 84 -12.81 -1.18 -13.00
CA LYS A 84 -11.57 -0.52 -13.45
C LYS A 84 -10.33 -0.76 -12.58
N TYR A 85 -10.51 -1.12 -11.31
CA TYR A 85 -9.43 -1.05 -10.30
C TYR A 85 -8.87 -2.41 -9.87
N GLN A 86 -9.19 -3.50 -10.55
CA GLN A 86 -8.71 -4.85 -10.19
C GLN A 86 -7.17 -4.93 -10.11
N SER A 87 -6.49 -4.46 -11.17
CA SER A 87 -5.03 -4.50 -11.26
C SER A 87 -4.37 -3.61 -10.20
N GLU A 88 -4.95 -2.43 -9.94
CA GLU A 88 -4.48 -1.50 -8.92
C GLU A 88 -4.65 -2.05 -7.50
N LEU A 89 -5.76 -2.74 -7.23
CA LEU A 89 -5.98 -3.43 -5.96
C LEU A 89 -4.95 -4.53 -5.73
N PHE A 90 -4.75 -5.44 -6.70
CA PHE A 90 -3.78 -6.52 -6.54
C PHE A 90 -2.35 -5.99 -6.42
N SER A 91 -2.01 -4.91 -7.14
CA SER A 91 -0.75 -4.21 -6.96
C SER A 91 -0.63 -3.65 -5.53
N SER A 92 -1.71 -3.09 -4.98
CA SER A 92 -1.73 -2.56 -3.61
C SER A 92 -1.55 -3.65 -2.55
N PHE A 93 -2.18 -4.83 -2.72
CA PHE A 93 -1.95 -5.99 -1.86
C PHE A 93 -0.49 -6.47 -1.91
N SER A 94 0.07 -6.59 -3.12
CA SER A 94 1.47 -6.98 -3.30
C SER A 94 2.45 -5.97 -2.68
N ASN A 95 2.18 -4.69 -2.86
CA ASN A 95 2.97 -3.61 -2.26
C ASN A 95 2.87 -3.62 -0.72
N PHE A 96 1.68 -3.84 -0.16
CA PHE A 96 1.48 -3.97 1.28
C PHE A 96 2.27 -5.16 1.86
N SER A 97 2.22 -6.32 1.20
CA SER A 97 3.02 -7.49 1.58
C SER A 97 4.53 -7.20 1.55
N THR A 98 5.01 -6.60 0.45
CA THR A 98 6.43 -6.23 0.31
C THR A 98 6.89 -5.23 1.37
N CYS A 99 6.10 -4.19 1.65
CA CYS A 99 6.44 -3.19 2.67
C CYS A 99 6.42 -3.79 4.07
N THR A 100 5.53 -4.75 4.31
CA THR A 100 5.49 -5.51 5.55
C THR A 100 6.78 -6.31 5.77
N ASP A 101 7.28 -7.01 4.75
CA ASP A 101 8.54 -7.75 4.83
C ASP A 101 9.72 -6.81 5.14
N LYS A 102 9.75 -5.62 4.50
CA LYS A 102 10.73 -4.58 4.81
C LYS A 102 10.65 -4.15 6.28
N VAL A 103 9.44 -3.95 6.82
CA VAL A 103 9.23 -3.60 8.24
C VAL A 103 9.78 -4.70 9.14
N MET A 104 9.44 -5.97 8.86
CA MET A 104 9.98 -7.10 9.59
C MET A 104 11.50 -7.16 9.53
N PHE A 105 12.13 -6.75 8.43
CA PHE A 105 13.58 -6.73 8.33
C PHE A 105 14.24 -5.69 9.27
N VAL A 106 13.69 -4.47 9.35
CA VAL A 106 14.36 -3.34 10.03
C VAL A 106 13.94 -3.09 11.48
N CYS A 107 12.77 -3.58 11.89
CA CYS A 107 12.23 -3.35 13.24
C CYS A 107 12.94 -4.14 14.34
N ASN A 108 12.83 -3.66 15.58
CA ASN A 108 13.42 -4.37 16.71
C ASN A 108 12.65 -5.66 17.00
N THR A 109 13.31 -6.62 17.66
CA THR A 109 12.76 -7.95 17.94
C THR A 109 11.42 -7.94 18.68
N LYS A 110 11.17 -6.94 19.55
CA LYS A 110 9.88 -6.81 20.25
C LYS A 110 8.75 -6.43 19.28
N THR A 111 8.96 -5.38 18.51
CA THR A 111 7.99 -4.90 17.49
C THR A 111 7.78 -5.93 16.39
N LYS A 112 8.85 -6.64 15.98
CA LYS A 112 8.77 -7.76 15.03
C LYS A 112 7.75 -8.81 15.46
N LYS A 113 7.71 -9.19 16.75
CA LYS A 113 6.75 -10.19 17.24
C LYS A 113 5.31 -9.73 17.06
N GLU A 114 5.02 -8.47 17.38
CA GLU A 114 3.68 -7.89 17.21
C GLU A 114 3.30 -7.78 15.73
N VAL A 115 4.24 -7.37 14.87
CA VAL A 115 4.05 -7.34 13.41
C VAL A 115 3.73 -8.75 12.89
N VAL A 116 4.49 -9.77 13.29
CA VAL A 116 4.26 -11.16 12.86
C VAL A 116 2.92 -11.68 13.38
N CYS A 117 2.56 -11.42 14.64
CA CYS A 117 1.24 -11.79 15.19
C CYS A 117 0.10 -11.16 14.38
N TYR A 118 0.21 -9.87 14.06
CA TYR A 118 -0.77 -9.18 13.23
C TYR A 118 -0.89 -9.83 11.84
N LEU A 119 0.22 -10.13 11.19
CA LEU A 119 0.23 -10.71 9.85
C LEU A 119 -0.32 -12.14 9.81
N ASN A 120 0.01 -12.96 10.80
CA ASN A 120 -0.54 -14.31 10.89
C ASN A 120 -2.07 -14.30 10.98
N ASN A 121 -2.66 -13.23 11.54
CA ASN A 121 -4.11 -13.08 11.62
C ASN A 121 -4.73 -12.51 10.34
N ILE A 122 -4.00 -11.67 9.59
CA ILE A 122 -4.53 -10.92 8.44
C ILE A 122 -4.23 -11.59 7.10
N LEU A 123 -3.06 -12.21 6.92
CA LEU A 123 -2.67 -12.82 5.64
C LEU A 123 -3.67 -13.87 5.13
N PRO A 124 -4.17 -14.81 5.94
CA PRO A 124 -5.17 -15.78 5.47
C PRO A 124 -6.46 -15.09 5.00
N LYS A 125 -6.82 -13.97 5.64
CA LYS A 125 -8.02 -13.20 5.29
C LYS A 125 -7.82 -12.38 4.02
N ILE A 126 -6.60 -11.89 3.78
CA ILE A 126 -6.19 -11.26 2.51
C ILE A 126 -6.39 -12.24 1.36
N GLU A 127 -5.97 -13.50 1.51
CA GLU A 127 -6.13 -14.51 0.46
C GLU A 127 -7.61 -14.78 0.14
N LEU A 128 -8.45 -14.91 1.18
CA LEU A 128 -9.89 -15.12 1.02
C LEU A 128 -10.56 -13.94 0.31
N ILE A 129 -10.30 -12.69 0.75
CA ILE A 129 -10.92 -11.52 0.12
C ILE A 129 -10.43 -11.32 -1.31
N ILE A 130 -9.16 -11.59 -1.60
CA ILE A 130 -8.61 -11.55 -2.96
C ILE A 130 -9.35 -12.54 -3.86
N PHE A 131 -9.61 -13.75 -3.37
CA PHE A 131 -10.32 -14.78 -4.13
C PHE A 131 -11.78 -14.39 -4.42
N GLU A 132 -12.49 -13.88 -3.42
CA GLU A 132 -13.87 -13.39 -3.58
C GLU A 132 -13.95 -12.24 -4.60
N ILE A 133 -13.05 -11.27 -4.48
CA ILE A 133 -12.96 -10.13 -5.39
C ILE A 133 -12.63 -10.59 -6.82
N ALA A 134 -11.67 -11.52 -6.99
CA ALA A 134 -11.36 -12.08 -8.30
C ALA A 134 -12.59 -12.75 -8.94
N SER A 135 -13.31 -13.55 -8.15
CA SER A 135 -14.51 -14.25 -8.61
C SER A 135 -15.67 -13.30 -8.99
N TYR A 136 -15.71 -12.10 -8.42
CA TYR A 136 -16.62 -11.04 -8.84
C TYR A 136 -16.22 -10.39 -10.15
N PHE A 137 -14.93 -10.11 -10.32
CA PHE A 137 -14.42 -9.56 -11.58
C PHE A 137 -14.64 -10.52 -12.75
N ASP A 138 -14.38 -11.82 -12.56
CA ASP A 138 -14.63 -12.86 -13.58
C ASP A 138 -16.10 -12.87 -14.02
N LEU A 139 -17.01 -12.75 -13.04
CA LEU A 139 -18.44 -12.72 -13.32
C LEU A 139 -18.81 -11.47 -14.12
N SER A 140 -18.27 -10.31 -13.74
CA SER A 140 -18.55 -9.09 -14.48
C SER A 140 -17.98 -9.07 -15.89
N GLN A 141 -16.78 -9.61 -16.10
CA GLN A 141 -16.19 -9.74 -17.42
C GLN A 141 -17.04 -10.67 -18.30
N SER A 142 -17.60 -11.74 -17.71
CA SER A 142 -18.51 -12.63 -18.42
C SER A 142 -19.82 -11.93 -18.83
N LEU A 143 -20.33 -11.01 -18.00
CA LEU A 143 -21.51 -10.20 -18.31
C LEU A 143 -21.19 -9.20 -19.43
N GLU A 144 -20.06 -8.50 -19.36
CA GLU A 144 -19.62 -7.56 -20.41
C GLU A 144 -19.53 -8.23 -21.79
N VAL A 145 -19.02 -9.47 -21.85
CA VAL A 145 -18.96 -10.24 -23.10
C VAL A 145 -20.37 -10.51 -23.66
N LEU A 146 -21.32 -10.92 -22.82
CA LEU A 146 -22.69 -11.18 -23.26
C LEU A 146 -23.41 -9.92 -23.72
N VAL A 147 -23.24 -8.81 -23.00
CA VAL A 147 -23.79 -7.51 -23.37
C VAL A 147 -23.22 -7.05 -24.69
N LYS A 148 -21.91 -7.24 -24.90
CA LYS A 148 -21.24 -6.94 -26.17
C LYS A 148 -21.77 -7.79 -27.32
N ASP A 149 -21.91 -9.11 -27.13
CA ASP A 149 -22.47 -10.01 -28.16
C ASP A 149 -23.92 -9.65 -28.52
N HIS A 150 -24.70 -9.22 -27.53
CA HIS A 150 -26.07 -8.72 -27.73
C HIS A 150 -26.06 -7.41 -28.54
N GLN A 151 -25.21 -6.46 -28.16
CA GLN A 151 -25.06 -5.20 -28.88
C GLN A 151 -24.60 -5.41 -30.34
N GLU A 152 -23.58 -6.25 -30.57
CA GLU A 152 -23.11 -6.58 -31.92
C GLU A 152 -24.20 -7.25 -32.77
N SER A 153 -25.06 -8.08 -32.15
CA SER A 153 -26.21 -8.69 -32.84
C SER A 153 -27.21 -7.62 -33.30
N LEU A 154 -27.51 -6.64 -32.45
CA LEU A 154 -28.41 -5.53 -32.79
C LEU A 154 -27.81 -4.57 -33.82
N GLU A 155 -26.55 -4.17 -33.67
CA GLU A 155 -25.85 -3.30 -34.63
C GLU A 155 -25.76 -3.94 -36.03
N SER A 156 -25.70 -5.27 -36.10
CA SER A 156 -25.72 -5.98 -37.38
C SER A 156 -27.05 -5.86 -38.12
N LEU A 157 -28.16 -5.60 -37.42
CA LEU A 157 -29.49 -5.44 -38.02
C LEU A 157 -29.57 -4.19 -38.89
N ASP A 158 -28.95 -3.07 -38.48
CA ASP A 158 -28.93 -1.83 -39.27
C ASP A 158 -28.37 -2.06 -40.67
N ARG A 159 -27.31 -2.88 -40.78
CA ARG A 159 -26.72 -3.24 -42.08
C ARG A 159 -27.70 -4.05 -42.95
N PHE A 160 -28.52 -4.89 -42.35
CA PHE A 160 -29.52 -5.66 -43.07
C PHE A 160 -30.71 -4.79 -43.48
N TYR A 161 -31.15 -3.87 -42.63
CA TYR A 161 -32.21 -2.91 -42.97
C TYR A 161 -31.79 -1.99 -44.12
N LEU A 162 -30.60 -1.40 -44.07
CA LEU A 162 -30.09 -0.57 -45.18
C LEU A 162 -30.05 -1.33 -46.50
N LYS A 163 -29.59 -2.58 -46.48
CA LYS A 163 -29.50 -3.41 -47.69
C LYS A 163 -30.87 -3.87 -48.19
N LEU A 164 -31.84 -4.02 -47.29
CA LEU A 164 -33.22 -4.30 -47.65
C LEU A 164 -33.84 -3.08 -48.35
N ASP A 165 -33.62 -1.88 -47.82
CA ASP A 165 -34.09 -0.62 -48.41
C ASP A 165 -33.52 -0.40 -49.81
N GLU A 166 -32.20 -0.60 -50.00
CA GLU A 166 -31.55 -0.54 -51.31
C GLU A 166 -32.22 -1.49 -52.33
N LEU A 167 -32.44 -2.75 -51.94
CA LEU A 167 -33.08 -3.73 -52.81
C LEU A 167 -34.53 -3.39 -53.13
N HIS A 168 -35.28 -2.84 -52.16
CA HIS A 168 -36.67 -2.45 -52.37
C HIS A 168 -36.83 -1.24 -53.28
N ILE A 169 -35.87 -0.30 -53.24
CA ILE A 169 -35.80 0.83 -54.17
C ILE A 169 -35.54 0.34 -55.61
N ASP A 170 -34.64 -0.64 -55.77
CA ASP A 170 -34.28 -1.19 -57.08
C ASP A 170 -35.37 -2.10 -57.66
N ASN A 171 -35.89 -3.03 -56.86
CA ASN A 171 -36.95 -3.96 -57.23
C ASN A 171 -37.72 -4.51 -56.00
N PRO A 172 -38.98 -4.09 -55.79
CA PRO A 172 -39.79 -4.52 -54.66
C PRO A 172 -40.01 -6.04 -54.55
N GLU A 173 -39.94 -6.78 -55.67
CA GLU A 173 -40.13 -8.23 -55.72
C GLU A 173 -38.81 -9.03 -55.73
N ASP A 174 -37.67 -8.39 -55.44
CA ASP A 174 -36.37 -9.08 -55.44
C ASP A 174 -36.35 -10.25 -54.44
N GLU A 175 -36.12 -11.47 -54.94
CA GLU A 175 -36.06 -12.68 -54.12
C GLU A 175 -34.97 -12.63 -53.04
N ARG A 176 -33.92 -11.83 -53.22
CA ARG A 176 -32.86 -11.60 -52.22
C ARG A 176 -33.42 -10.97 -50.95
N SER A 177 -34.51 -10.21 -51.03
CA SER A 177 -35.21 -9.63 -49.87
C SER A 177 -35.66 -10.71 -48.89
N LYS A 178 -36.15 -11.87 -49.39
CA LYS A 178 -36.54 -13.01 -48.54
C LYS A 178 -35.35 -13.57 -47.74
N ASN A 179 -34.16 -13.58 -48.33
CA ASN A 179 -32.95 -14.02 -47.64
C ASN A 179 -32.52 -13.03 -46.56
N ILE A 180 -32.63 -11.72 -46.83
CA ILE A 180 -32.35 -10.69 -45.83
C ILE A 180 -33.32 -10.78 -44.65
N PHE A 181 -34.63 -10.95 -44.89
CA PHE A 181 -35.60 -11.16 -43.81
C PHE A 181 -35.27 -12.39 -42.94
N LYS A 182 -34.81 -13.50 -43.53
CA LYS A 182 -34.34 -14.66 -42.77
C LYS A 182 -33.12 -14.35 -41.90
N LEU A 183 -32.19 -13.53 -42.39
CA LEU A 183 -31.01 -13.10 -41.63
C LEU A 183 -31.40 -12.17 -40.47
N ILE A 184 -32.34 -11.24 -40.70
CA ILE A 184 -32.91 -10.37 -39.66
C ILE A 184 -33.59 -11.22 -38.56
N ASP A 185 -34.48 -12.14 -38.93
CA ASP A 185 -35.15 -13.04 -37.98
C ASP A 185 -34.14 -13.90 -37.20
N PHE A 186 -33.11 -14.41 -37.87
CA PHE A 186 -32.03 -15.14 -37.21
C PHE A 186 -31.29 -14.28 -36.18
N LYS A 187 -30.97 -13.03 -36.51
CA LYS A 187 -30.28 -12.10 -35.60
C LYS A 187 -31.15 -11.64 -34.44
N LEU A 188 -32.43 -11.37 -34.68
CA LEU A 188 -33.39 -11.07 -33.61
C LEU A 188 -33.51 -12.23 -32.63
N LYS A 189 -33.64 -13.47 -33.13
CA LYS A 189 -33.65 -14.67 -32.28
C LYS A 189 -32.34 -14.87 -31.53
N GLN A 190 -31.19 -14.54 -32.13
CA GLN A 190 -29.89 -14.59 -31.46
C GLN A 190 -29.85 -13.57 -30.30
N SER A 191 -30.30 -12.33 -30.55
CA SER A 191 -30.40 -11.27 -29.54
C SER A 191 -31.34 -11.67 -28.40
N GLU A 192 -32.52 -12.17 -28.71
CA GLU A 192 -33.54 -12.59 -27.73
C GLU A 192 -33.01 -13.70 -26.81
N ARG A 193 -32.24 -14.65 -27.37
CA ARG A 193 -31.59 -15.72 -26.58
C ARG A 193 -30.53 -15.21 -25.60
N LEU A 194 -29.97 -14.02 -25.82
CA LEU A 194 -28.95 -13.43 -24.92
C LEU A 194 -29.58 -12.64 -23.76
N ILE A 195 -30.83 -12.18 -23.90
CA ILE A 195 -31.52 -11.38 -22.86
C ILE A 195 -31.61 -12.13 -21.53
N GLN A 196 -32.04 -13.39 -21.56
CA GLN A 196 -32.22 -14.20 -20.36
C GLN A 196 -30.88 -14.44 -19.62
N PRO A 197 -29.80 -14.92 -20.28
CA PRO A 197 -28.47 -15.04 -19.65
C PRO A 197 -27.91 -13.72 -19.10
N ILE A 198 -28.13 -12.60 -19.80
CA ILE A 198 -27.71 -11.27 -19.32
C ILE A 198 -28.43 -10.95 -18.02
N SER A 199 -29.76 -11.06 -17.99
CA SER A 199 -30.56 -10.75 -16.81
C SER A 199 -30.22 -11.64 -15.61
N GLU A 200 -30.00 -12.94 -15.83
CA GLU A 200 -29.58 -13.88 -14.79
C GLU A 200 -28.21 -13.51 -14.20
N LYS A 201 -27.24 -13.16 -15.06
CA LYS A 201 -25.90 -12.75 -14.61
C LYS A 201 -25.86 -11.36 -13.98
N GLU A 202 -26.68 -10.43 -14.43
CA GLU A 202 -26.83 -9.12 -13.78
C GLU A 202 -27.29 -9.28 -12.34
N LYS A 203 -28.29 -10.15 -12.13
CA LYS A 203 -28.79 -10.46 -10.78
C LYS A 203 -27.72 -11.15 -9.93
N GLU A 204 -27.03 -12.14 -10.48
CA GLU A 204 -25.91 -12.81 -9.79
C GLU A 204 -24.78 -11.82 -9.42
N LEU A 205 -24.47 -10.87 -10.30
CA LEU A 205 -23.49 -9.82 -10.05
C LEU A 205 -23.92 -8.88 -8.93
N GLU A 206 -25.19 -8.52 -8.87
CA GLU A 206 -25.75 -7.64 -7.84
C GLU A 206 -25.73 -8.31 -6.47
N GLU A 207 -26.19 -9.56 -6.36
CA GLU A 207 -26.14 -10.36 -5.13
C GLU A 207 -24.70 -10.51 -4.62
N LYS A 208 -23.76 -10.84 -5.52
CA LYS A 208 -22.35 -10.98 -5.17
C LYS A 208 -21.67 -9.67 -4.81
N HIS A 209 -22.11 -8.56 -5.40
CA HIS A 209 -21.61 -7.23 -5.05
C HIS A 209 -21.96 -6.86 -3.61
N GLU A 210 -23.19 -7.13 -3.17
CA GLU A 210 -23.62 -6.88 -1.79
C GLU A 210 -22.82 -7.72 -0.79
N GLU A 211 -22.63 -9.01 -1.07
CA GLU A 211 -21.83 -9.93 -0.25
C GLU A 211 -20.38 -9.43 -0.11
N ILE A 212 -19.74 -9.09 -1.22
CA ILE A 212 -18.36 -8.60 -1.23
C ILE A 212 -18.25 -7.25 -0.55
N ALA A 213 -19.21 -6.35 -0.72
CA ALA A 213 -19.19 -5.06 -0.03
C ALA A 213 -19.21 -5.25 1.49
N GLU A 214 -20.02 -6.17 2.01
CA GLU A 214 -20.06 -6.53 3.43
C GLU A 214 -18.73 -7.17 3.89
N ASN A 215 -18.21 -8.14 3.13
CA ASN A 215 -16.94 -8.80 3.44
C ASN A 215 -15.76 -7.83 3.42
N ILE A 216 -15.67 -6.93 2.44
CA ILE A 216 -14.65 -5.87 2.37
C ILE A 216 -14.76 -4.95 3.58
N LYS A 217 -15.98 -4.57 3.98
CA LYS A 217 -16.20 -3.70 5.14
C LYS A 217 -15.73 -4.36 6.43
N LYS A 218 -16.10 -5.63 6.63
CA LYS A 218 -15.65 -6.43 7.79
C LYS A 218 -14.13 -6.59 7.79
N PHE A 219 -13.55 -6.98 6.66
CA PHE A 219 -12.11 -7.14 6.50
C PHE A 219 -11.35 -5.83 6.76
N THR A 220 -11.85 -4.71 6.23
CA THR A 220 -11.27 -3.38 6.46
C THR A 220 -11.26 -3.01 7.95
N ASN A 221 -12.34 -3.30 8.68
CA ASN A 221 -12.39 -3.05 10.12
C ASN A 221 -11.35 -3.88 10.88
N GLU A 222 -11.24 -5.18 10.58
CA GLU A 222 -10.27 -6.08 11.21
C GLU A 222 -8.82 -5.65 10.90
N LEU A 223 -8.57 -5.23 9.66
CA LEU A 223 -7.27 -4.71 9.22
C LEU A 223 -6.92 -3.41 9.99
N ASN A 224 -7.89 -2.53 10.20
CA ASN A 224 -7.69 -1.26 10.92
C ASN A 224 -7.46 -1.44 12.42
N GLU A 225 -8.15 -2.39 13.06
CA GLU A 225 -7.98 -2.68 14.49
C GLU A 225 -6.55 -3.09 14.82
N GLY A 226 -5.98 -4.01 14.02
CA GLY A 226 -4.63 -4.51 14.25
C GLY A 226 -3.51 -3.56 13.82
N VAL A 227 -3.68 -2.84 12.70
CA VAL A 227 -2.62 -1.99 12.16
C VAL A 227 -2.30 -0.78 13.05
N THR A 228 -3.29 -0.28 13.81
CA THR A 228 -3.12 0.91 14.65
C THR A 228 -2.04 0.67 15.71
N GLU A 229 -2.03 -0.53 16.30
CA GLU A 229 -1.03 -0.93 17.28
C GLU A 229 0.35 -1.13 16.65
N VAL A 230 0.40 -1.74 15.47
CA VAL A 230 1.63 -1.87 14.68
C VAL A 230 2.23 -0.50 14.36
N ILE A 231 1.45 0.42 13.78
CA ILE A 231 1.89 1.77 13.44
C ILE A 231 2.38 2.52 14.68
N TYR A 232 1.68 2.40 15.80
CA TYR A 232 2.11 3.01 17.06
C TYR A 232 3.50 2.52 17.50
N LEU A 233 3.75 1.20 17.47
CA LEU A 233 5.04 0.63 17.84
C LEU A 233 6.15 1.07 16.88
N LEU A 234 5.88 1.11 15.58
CA LEU A 234 6.82 1.59 14.57
C LEU A 234 7.18 3.07 14.78
N ARG A 235 6.20 3.92 15.08
CA ARG A 235 6.41 5.34 15.41
C ARG A 235 7.25 5.52 16.68
N LYS A 236 7.03 4.68 17.70
CA LYS A 236 7.81 4.70 18.94
C LYS A 236 9.28 4.37 18.69
N GLU A 237 9.59 3.46 17.77
CA GLU A 237 10.98 3.09 17.43
C GLU A 237 11.78 4.21 16.77
N ILE A 238 11.11 5.11 16.04
CA ILE A 238 11.74 6.28 15.41
C ILE A 238 11.71 7.53 16.31
N GLY A 239 11.29 7.38 17.57
CA GLY A 239 11.27 8.48 18.54
C GLY A 239 10.17 9.52 18.30
N ALA A 240 9.13 9.19 17.52
CA ALA A 240 7.99 10.07 17.34
C ALA A 240 7.18 10.17 18.65
N LYS A 241 6.73 11.38 19.01
CA LYS A 241 5.77 11.56 20.11
C LYS A 241 4.41 11.04 19.65
N THR A 242 3.94 9.96 20.26
CA THR A 242 2.67 9.32 19.93
C THR A 242 1.84 9.04 21.17
N ASP A 243 0.52 9.14 21.03
CA ASP A 243 -0.46 8.76 22.05
C ASP A 243 -1.38 7.70 21.46
N ILE A 244 -1.21 6.45 21.89
CA ILE A 244 -2.00 5.32 21.39
C ILE A 244 -3.49 5.46 21.74
N HIS A 245 -3.84 6.09 22.86
CA HIS A 245 -5.23 6.26 23.27
C HIS A 245 -5.93 7.29 22.40
N LEU A 246 -5.25 8.40 22.10
CA LEU A 246 -5.76 9.39 21.17
C LEU A 246 -5.85 8.84 19.74
N ASP A 247 -4.81 8.13 19.27
CA ASP A 247 -4.76 7.52 17.93
C ASP A 247 -5.90 6.49 17.76
N LYS A 248 -6.12 5.61 18.74
CA LYS A 248 -7.25 4.66 18.74
C LYS A 248 -8.61 5.37 18.75
N LYS A 249 -8.76 6.48 19.48
CA LYS A 249 -10.01 7.25 19.52
C LYS A 249 -10.29 7.95 18.18
N LEU A 250 -9.25 8.47 17.52
CA LEU A 250 -9.37 9.15 16.23
C LEU A 250 -9.65 8.15 15.09
N SER A 251 -9.02 6.97 15.09
CA SER A 251 -9.26 5.96 14.07
C SER A 251 -10.70 5.43 14.10
N ILE A 252 -11.27 5.21 15.29
CA ILE A 252 -12.69 4.83 15.47
C ILE A 252 -13.63 5.93 14.97
N ASN A 253 -13.32 7.21 15.23
CA ASN A 253 -14.16 8.34 14.81
C ASN A 253 -14.07 8.67 13.32
N TYR A 254 -12.94 8.40 12.65
CA TYR A 254 -12.82 8.57 11.21
C TYR A 254 -13.65 7.52 10.44
N GLN A 255 -13.75 6.30 10.98
CA GLN A 255 -14.53 5.20 10.39
C GLN A 255 -16.05 5.42 10.47
N SER A 256 -16.54 6.17 11.46
CA SER A 256 -17.98 6.48 11.61
C SER A 256 -18.46 7.62 10.70
N GLN A 257 -17.56 8.25 9.95
CA GLN A 257 -17.84 9.37 9.03
C GLN A 257 -17.88 8.98 7.54
N LEU A 258 -17.66 7.71 7.19
CA LEU A 258 -17.98 7.24 5.84
C LEU A 258 -19.50 7.40 5.62
N PRO A 259 -19.94 7.93 4.47
CA PRO A 259 -21.31 8.35 4.27
C PRO A 259 -22.24 7.16 4.54
N LYS A 260 -23.01 7.26 5.62
CA LYS A 260 -24.26 6.53 5.71
C LYS A 260 -25.07 7.01 4.51
N LYS A 261 -25.48 6.10 3.62
CA LYS A 261 -26.52 6.39 2.62
C LYS A 261 -27.57 7.26 3.32
N GLU A 262 -27.68 8.51 2.89
CA GLU A 262 -28.87 9.29 3.18
C GLU A 262 -30.01 8.50 2.55
N ASP A 263 -30.81 7.86 3.40
CA ASP A 263 -32.16 7.44 3.07
C ASP A 263 -32.97 8.71 2.79
N GLU A 264 -32.76 9.31 1.62
CA GLU A 264 -33.65 10.33 1.05
C GLU A 264 -34.28 9.80 -0.22
N LEU A 265 -35.26 8.91 -0.03
CA LEU A 265 -36.41 8.79 -0.89
C LEU A 265 -37.65 8.93 -0.01
N LYS A 266 -38.09 10.18 0.16
CA LYS A 266 -39.49 10.52 0.41
C LYS A 266 -40.18 10.76 -0.92
#